data_AF-A0A2S7AH35-F1
#
_entry.id   AF-A0A2S7AH35-F1
#
_cell.length_a   1.000
_cell.length_b   1.000
_cell.length_c   1.000
_cell.angle_alpha   90.00
_cell.angle_beta   90.00
_cell.angle_gamma   90.00
#
_symmetry.space_group_name_H-M   'P 1'
#
loop_
_entity.id
_entity.type
_entity.pdbx_description
1 polymer ?
#
loop_
_entity_poly.entity_id
_entity_poly.type
_entity_poly.pdbx_seq_one_letter_code
_entity_poly.pdbx_strand_id
1 'polypeptide(L)'
;MSRVKSPSSKRPKLNAKRAAAAKRAATPVKDAQPMQLVPSPTFDVDNLAFDRRHKPRVDDLPPRPPRKARTPTRCTVGYAFYDAEPGRPHSQRIPSVRLRGLWLEQLGFAVGCKLQITARAGELVVTVVER
;
A
#
# COMPACT_ATOMS: atom_id res chain seq x y z
N MET A 1 -32.10 -17.25 51.12
CA MET A 1 -32.58 -16.58 49.90
C MET A 1 -31.72 -17.01 48.71
N SER A 2 -32.43 -17.49 47.69
CA SER A 2 -32.13 -17.78 46.27
C SER A 2 -30.69 -17.84 45.71
N ARG A 3 -30.46 -18.94 44.97
CA ARG A 3 -29.48 -19.18 43.89
C ARG A 3 -29.55 -18.09 42.82
N VAL A 4 -28.42 -17.81 42.14
CA VAL A 4 -28.36 -17.88 40.66
C VAL A 4 -26.97 -18.38 40.24
N LYS A 5 -26.92 -19.59 39.64
CA LYS A 5 -25.77 -20.11 38.89
C LYS A 5 -25.87 -19.57 37.46
N SER A 6 -24.79 -19.00 36.93
CA SER A 6 -24.69 -18.57 35.54
C SER A 6 -24.52 -19.78 34.60
N PRO A 7 -25.37 -19.97 33.57
CA PRO A 7 -25.28 -21.12 32.68
C PRO A 7 -24.27 -20.91 31.53
N SER A 8 -23.39 -21.90 31.37
CA SER A 8 -22.54 -22.14 30.19
C SER A 8 -23.41 -22.33 28.94
N SER A 9 -23.28 -21.44 27.95
CA SER A 9 -23.91 -21.60 26.65
C SER A 9 -22.95 -22.30 25.68
N LYS A 10 -23.11 -23.62 25.56
CA LYS A 10 -22.58 -24.42 24.45
C LYS A 10 -23.35 -24.05 23.17
N ARG A 11 -22.64 -23.60 22.14
CA ARG A 11 -23.20 -23.29 20.82
C ARG A 11 -23.59 -24.60 20.10
N PRO A 12 -24.85 -24.80 19.68
CA PRO A 12 -25.27 -26.04 19.04
C PRO A 12 -24.90 -26.04 17.55
N LYS A 13 -24.35 -27.19 17.09
CA LYS A 13 -24.13 -27.54 15.69
C LYS A 13 -25.49 -27.71 14.99
N LEU A 14 -25.74 -26.92 13.94
CA LEU A 14 -26.85 -27.16 13.03
C LEU A 14 -26.40 -28.16 11.96
N ASN A 15 -26.99 -29.35 12.02
CA ASN A 15 -26.93 -30.36 10.98
C ASN A 15 -28.33 -30.41 10.34
N ALA A 16 -28.44 -30.12 9.05
CA ALA A 16 -29.69 -30.31 8.31
C ALA A 16 -29.37 -30.66 6.84
N LYS A 17 -29.63 -31.92 6.50
CA LYS A 17 -29.64 -32.47 5.15
C LYS A 17 -30.89 -31.99 4.39
N ARG A 18 -30.65 -31.51 3.16
CA ARG A 18 -31.33 -31.87 1.88
C ARG A 18 -32.80 -31.43 1.63
N ALA A 19 -32.97 -30.58 0.61
CA ALA A 19 -34.00 -30.54 -0.46
C ALA A 19 -34.05 -29.07 -0.99
N ALA A 20 -34.21 -28.70 -2.26
CA ALA A 20 -34.61 -29.37 -3.48
C ALA A 20 -34.02 -28.58 -4.67
N ALA A 21 -33.92 -29.24 -5.82
CA ALA A 21 -33.40 -28.71 -7.07
C ALA A 21 -34.18 -27.46 -7.55
N ALA A 22 -33.46 -26.36 -7.78
CA ALA A 22 -33.93 -25.25 -8.61
C ALA A 22 -33.01 -25.15 -9.83
N LYS A 23 -33.43 -25.77 -10.94
CA LYS A 23 -32.81 -25.58 -12.25
C LYS A 23 -32.98 -24.11 -12.65
N ARG A 24 -31.91 -23.32 -12.60
CA ARG A 24 -31.87 -22.03 -13.29
C ARG A 24 -31.53 -22.29 -14.75
N ALA A 25 -32.50 -22.05 -15.62
CA ALA A 25 -32.30 -22.01 -17.06
C ALA A 25 -31.24 -20.95 -17.40
N ALA A 26 -30.15 -21.38 -18.05
CA ALA A 26 -29.15 -20.49 -18.60
C ALA A 26 -29.70 -19.90 -19.90
N THR A 27 -29.87 -18.58 -19.94
CA THR A 27 -30.01 -17.84 -21.19
C THR A 27 -28.68 -17.93 -21.96
N PRO A 28 -28.67 -18.32 -23.24
CA PRO A 28 -27.46 -18.32 -24.04
C PRO A 28 -27.08 -16.87 -24.35
N VAL A 29 -25.93 -16.41 -23.83
CA VAL A 29 -25.28 -15.18 -24.26
C VAL A 29 -24.84 -15.41 -25.70
N LYS A 30 -25.63 -14.90 -26.65
CA LYS A 30 -25.21 -14.72 -28.04
C LYS A 30 -24.11 -13.66 -28.05
N ASP A 31 -23.05 -13.93 -28.80
CA ASP A 31 -21.90 -13.06 -29.08
C ASP A 31 -20.78 -13.02 -28.03
N ALA A 32 -20.23 -14.20 -27.73
CA ALA A 32 -18.83 -14.30 -27.31
C ALA A 32 -17.94 -14.35 -28.56
N GLN A 33 -17.51 -13.19 -29.06
CA GLN A 33 -16.38 -13.13 -29.97
C GLN A 33 -15.16 -13.76 -29.25
N PRO A 34 -14.48 -14.75 -29.84
CA PRO A 34 -13.30 -15.32 -29.19
C PRO A 34 -12.24 -14.21 -29.07
N MET A 35 -11.78 -13.93 -27.84
CA MET A 35 -10.58 -13.13 -27.63
C MET A 35 -9.44 -13.80 -28.41
N GLN A 36 -9.02 -13.19 -29.52
CA GLN A 36 -7.78 -13.59 -30.17
C GLN A 36 -6.64 -13.23 -29.22
N LEU A 37 -6.10 -14.25 -28.55
CA LEU A 37 -4.86 -14.15 -27.81
C LEU A 37 -3.78 -13.75 -28.80
N VAL A 38 -3.29 -12.51 -28.70
CA VAL A 38 -2.07 -12.12 -29.37
C VAL A 38 -0.97 -13.01 -28.82
N PRO A 39 -0.28 -13.82 -29.65
CA PRO A 39 0.77 -14.68 -29.15
C PRO A 39 1.79 -13.84 -28.38
N SER A 40 2.17 -14.34 -27.20
CA SER A 40 3.22 -13.69 -26.42
C SER A 40 4.46 -13.58 -27.31
N PRO A 41 5.12 -12.40 -27.35
CA PRO A 41 6.28 -12.21 -28.20
C PRO A 41 7.29 -13.29 -27.86
N THR A 42 7.70 -14.07 -28.87
CA THR A 42 8.78 -15.03 -28.71
C THR A 42 10.00 -14.23 -28.29
N PHE A 43 10.48 -14.45 -27.07
CA PHE A 43 11.77 -13.93 -26.63
C PHE A 43 12.84 -14.66 -27.43
N ASP A 44 13.16 -14.10 -28.58
CA ASP A 44 14.27 -14.54 -29.41
C ASP A 44 15.56 -14.06 -28.74
N VAL A 45 16.24 -14.98 -28.06
CA VAL A 45 17.47 -14.74 -27.31
C VAL A 45 18.60 -14.26 -28.23
N ASP A 46 18.55 -14.62 -29.52
CA ASP A 46 19.54 -14.26 -30.51
C ASP A 46 19.22 -12.94 -31.24
N ASN A 47 18.05 -12.35 -30.96
CA ASN A 47 17.66 -11.07 -31.51
C ASN A 47 18.30 -9.91 -30.74
N LEU A 48 19.59 -9.70 -30.98
CA LEU A 48 20.36 -8.56 -30.47
C LEU A 48 19.78 -7.19 -30.88
N ALA A 49 18.88 -7.15 -31.86
CA ALA A 49 18.19 -5.92 -32.27
C ALA A 49 17.00 -5.57 -31.37
N PHE A 50 16.50 -6.49 -30.54
CA PHE A 50 15.38 -6.23 -29.63
C PHE A 50 15.70 -5.15 -28.58
N ASP A 51 16.96 -5.09 -28.14
CA ASP A 51 17.45 -4.11 -27.17
C ASP A 51 17.95 -2.80 -27.82
N ARG A 52 18.02 -2.76 -29.17
CA ARG A 52 18.39 -1.55 -29.92
C ARG A 52 17.23 -0.59 -30.13
N ARG A 53 16.19 -0.63 -29.30
CA ARG A 53 15.22 0.48 -29.29
C ARG A 53 16.00 1.73 -28.95
N HIS A 54 16.03 2.68 -29.88
CA HIS A 54 16.60 4.01 -29.66
C HIS A 54 16.03 4.58 -28.36
N LYS A 55 16.78 4.46 -27.25
CA LYS A 55 16.53 5.30 -26.09
C LYS A 55 16.86 6.71 -26.54
N PRO A 56 15.90 7.66 -26.47
CA PRO A 56 16.21 9.07 -26.70
C PRO A 56 17.43 9.41 -25.84
N ARG A 57 18.40 10.15 -26.40
CA ARG A 57 19.50 10.64 -25.58
C ARG A 57 18.89 11.48 -24.46
N VAL A 58 19.47 11.42 -23.26
CA VAL A 58 18.93 12.12 -22.09
C VAL A 58 18.75 13.62 -22.37
N ASP A 59 19.57 14.17 -23.26
CA ASP A 59 19.53 15.56 -23.73
C ASP A 59 18.34 15.91 -24.65
N ASP A 60 17.71 14.90 -25.27
CA ASP A 60 16.53 15.09 -26.14
C ASP A 60 15.21 15.06 -25.36
N LEU A 61 15.25 14.85 -24.03
CA LEU A 61 14.06 14.84 -23.20
C LEU A 61 13.66 16.27 -22.83
N PRO A 62 12.38 16.66 -22.98
CA PRO A 62 11.93 17.97 -22.53
C PRO A 62 12.19 18.12 -21.02
N PRO A 63 12.57 19.33 -20.56
CA PRO A 63 12.88 19.55 -19.16
C PRO A 63 11.65 19.19 -18.31
N ARG A 64 11.87 18.40 -17.28
CA ARG A 64 10.79 18.00 -16.37
C ARG A 64 10.18 19.26 -15.75
N PRO A 65 8.85 19.43 -15.78
CA PRO A 65 8.22 20.58 -15.17
C PRO A 65 8.63 20.67 -13.69
N PRO A 66 8.80 21.90 -13.15
CA PRO A 66 9.20 22.09 -11.77
C PRO A 66 8.22 21.38 -10.83
N ARG A 67 8.78 20.70 -9.83
CA ARG A 67 7.97 19.98 -8.84
C ARG A 67 7.12 21.01 -8.09
N LYS A 68 5.80 20.86 -8.13
CA LYS A 68 4.89 21.69 -7.36
C LYS A 68 4.95 21.25 -5.90
N ALA A 69 5.05 22.21 -4.98
CA ALA A 69 4.81 21.94 -3.58
C ALA A 69 3.33 21.55 -3.41
N ARG A 70 3.09 20.30 -2.99
CA ARG A 70 1.76 19.80 -2.66
C ARG A 70 1.79 19.34 -1.21
N THR A 71 1.03 20.03 -0.36
CA THR A 71 0.82 19.63 1.02
C THR A 71 -0.04 18.37 1.04
N PRO A 72 0.46 17.23 1.54
CA PRO A 72 -0.34 16.03 1.69
C PRO A 72 -1.37 16.24 2.81
N THR A 73 -2.64 15.94 2.52
CA THR A 73 -3.73 16.06 3.52
C THR A 73 -3.76 14.88 4.49
N ARG A 74 -3.26 13.71 4.07
CA ARG A 74 -3.23 12.47 4.86
C ARG A 74 -1.94 11.70 4.57
N CYS A 75 -1.39 11.05 5.59
CA CYS A 75 -0.27 10.13 5.43
C CYS A 75 -0.59 8.79 6.07
N THR A 76 -0.14 7.70 5.45
CA THR A 76 -0.26 6.34 6.01
C THR A 76 0.99 6.04 6.82
N VAL A 77 0.81 5.51 8.03
CA VAL A 77 1.91 5.05 8.87
C VAL A 77 2.52 3.80 8.24
N GLY A 78 3.80 3.89 7.88
CA GLY A 78 4.59 2.75 7.41
C GLY A 78 5.26 2.03 8.57
N TYR A 79 6.21 1.15 8.25
CA TYR A 79 7.06 0.49 9.24
C TYR A 79 8.54 0.71 8.92
N ALA A 80 9.34 0.85 9.96
CA ALA A 80 10.80 0.77 9.93
C ALA A 80 11.25 -0.42 10.80
N PHE A 81 12.49 -0.86 10.60
CA PHE A 81 13.10 -1.91 11.40
C PHE A 81 14.31 -1.36 12.14
N TYR A 82 14.50 -1.78 13.39
CA TYR A 82 15.85 -1.79 13.94
C TYR A 82 16.57 -3.04 13.46
N ASP A 83 17.88 -2.89 13.25
CA ASP A 83 18.75 -4.03 13.02
C ASP A 83 18.62 -4.99 14.21
N ALA A 84 18.52 -6.29 13.90
CA ALA A 84 18.45 -7.29 14.95
C ALA A 84 19.84 -7.41 15.59
N GLU A 85 19.90 -7.25 16.92
CA GLU A 85 21.09 -7.63 17.70
C GLU A 85 21.51 -9.07 17.35
N PRO A 86 22.82 -9.37 17.28
CA PRO A 86 23.30 -10.71 17.01
C PRO A 86 22.67 -11.71 18.00
N GLY A 87 21.84 -12.62 17.48
CA GLY A 87 21.14 -13.63 18.30
C GLY A 87 19.64 -13.40 18.48
N ARG A 88 19.05 -12.29 18.00
CA ARG A 88 17.59 -12.13 17.93
C ARG A 88 17.08 -12.62 16.55
N PRO A 89 16.08 -13.51 16.49
CA PRO A 89 15.64 -14.11 15.23
C PRO A 89 14.86 -13.16 14.30
N HIS A 90 14.41 -11.99 14.77
CA HIS A 90 13.60 -11.08 13.97
C HIS A 90 13.88 -9.61 14.30
N SER A 91 14.04 -8.80 13.24
CA SER A 91 14.05 -7.34 13.32
C SER A 91 12.68 -6.82 13.76
N GLN A 92 12.63 -5.95 14.76
CA GLN A 92 11.39 -5.39 15.30
C GLN A 92 10.79 -4.36 14.33
N ARG A 93 9.51 -4.53 13.93
CA ARG A 93 8.75 -3.54 13.16
C ARG A 93 8.29 -2.41 14.06
N ILE A 94 8.57 -1.18 13.65
CA ILE A 94 8.26 0.05 14.40
C ILE A 94 7.47 0.97 13.49
N PRO A 95 6.39 1.61 13.98
CA PRO A 95 5.62 2.55 13.18
C PRO A 95 6.49 3.75 12.76
N SER A 96 6.44 4.12 11.48
CA SER A 96 7.21 5.23 10.93
C SER A 96 6.33 6.17 10.11
N VAL A 97 6.45 7.47 10.34
CA VAL A 97 5.82 8.53 9.53
C VAL A 97 6.90 9.26 8.75
N ARG A 98 6.70 9.43 7.44
CA ARG A 98 7.65 10.13 6.56
C ARG A 98 7.00 11.37 5.96
N LEU A 99 7.48 12.54 6.37
CA LEU A 99 7.11 13.83 5.78
C LEU A 99 8.23 14.25 4.82
N ARG A 100 7.90 14.50 3.55
CA ARG A 100 8.86 14.96 2.53
C ARG A 100 8.17 15.85 1.51
N GLY A 101 8.92 16.83 0.99
CA GLY A 101 8.57 17.59 -0.20
C GLY A 101 8.69 19.09 0.02
N LEU A 102 8.63 19.84 -1.08
CA LEU A 102 8.77 21.31 -1.10
C LEU A 102 7.69 22.03 -0.27
N TRP A 103 6.58 21.36 0.08
CA TRP A 103 5.56 21.93 0.94
C TRP A 103 6.06 22.13 2.38
N LEU A 104 7.05 21.36 2.84
CA LEU A 104 7.68 21.56 4.15
C LEU A 104 8.49 22.86 4.16
N GLU A 105 9.25 23.11 3.09
CA GLU A 105 10.01 24.36 2.93
C GLU A 105 9.08 25.58 2.91
N GLN A 106 7.91 25.48 2.27
CA GLN A 106 6.89 26.53 2.30
C GLN A 106 6.33 26.82 3.70
N LEU A 107 6.31 25.83 4.58
CA LEU A 107 5.95 26.00 5.99
C LEU A 107 7.12 26.47 6.86
N GLY A 108 8.30 26.67 6.28
CA GLY A 108 9.50 27.12 6.98
C GLY A 108 10.35 26.01 7.60
N PHE A 109 10.10 24.74 7.26
CA PHE A 109 10.97 23.63 7.61
C PHE A 109 12.11 23.55 6.59
N ALA A 110 13.31 23.95 6.99
CA ALA A 110 14.51 23.83 6.16
C ALA A 110 15.48 22.80 6.73
N VAL A 111 16.47 22.41 5.92
CA VAL A 111 17.57 21.55 6.37
C VAL A 111 18.37 22.30 7.43
N GLY A 112 18.61 21.67 8.57
CA GLY A 112 19.33 22.26 9.70
C GLY A 112 18.43 22.87 10.78
N CYS A 113 17.14 23.11 10.50
CA CYS A 113 16.23 23.65 11.51
C CYS A 113 16.00 22.67 12.66
N LYS A 114 15.89 23.20 13.88
CA LYS A 114 15.51 22.42 15.06
C LYS A 114 13.98 22.38 15.19
N LEU A 115 13.46 21.19 15.47
CA LEU A 115 12.03 20.94 15.57
C LEU A 115 11.63 20.59 17.00
N GLN A 116 10.50 21.11 17.45
CA GLN A 116 9.83 20.65 18.66
C GLN A 116 8.72 19.68 18.26
N ILE A 117 8.75 18.51 18.88
CA ILE A 117 7.76 17.46 18.66
C ILE A 117 6.94 17.32 19.93
N THR A 118 5.64 17.55 19.82
CA THR A 118 4.68 17.35 20.91
C THR A 118 3.75 16.21 20.55
N ALA A 119 3.75 15.16 21.36
CA ALA A 119 2.87 14.00 21.18
C ALA A 119 1.76 14.01 22.23
N ARG A 120 0.53 13.83 21.77
CA ARG A 120 -0.66 13.64 22.62
C ARG A 120 -1.46 12.44 22.10
N ALA A 121 -2.48 12.01 22.84
CA ALA A 121 -3.30 10.87 22.43
C ALA A 121 -3.95 11.13 21.05
N GLY A 122 -3.44 10.47 20.01
CA GLY A 122 -3.93 10.61 18.63
C GLY A 122 -3.35 11.79 17.84
N GLU A 123 -2.48 12.62 18.44
CA GLU A 123 -1.96 13.82 17.80
C GLU A 123 -0.42 13.89 17.87
N LEU A 124 0.20 14.23 16.74
CA LEU A 124 1.62 14.51 16.64
C LEU A 124 1.79 15.89 16.03
N VAL A 125 2.17 16.87 16.84
CA VAL A 125 2.41 18.25 16.40
C VAL A 125 3.90 18.48 16.27
N VAL A 126 4.33 18.96 15.10
CA VAL A 126 5.72 19.29 14.80
C VAL A 126 5.81 20.76 14.47
N THR A 127 6.63 21.50 15.22
CA THR A 127 6.84 22.94 15.03
C THR A 127 8.33 23.24 14.85
N VAL A 128 8.64 24.28 14.08
CA VAL A 128 10.02 24.80 13.94
C VAL A 128 10.31 25.73 15.12
N VAL A 129 11.43 25.51 15.81
CA VAL A 129 11.85 26.31 16.97
C VAL A 129 12.98 27.26 16.63
N GLU A 130 13.95 26.77 15.84
CA GLU A 130 15.16 27.51 15.47
C GLU A 130 15.54 27.15 14.03
N ARG A 131 16.03 28.13 13.27
CA ARG A 131 16.41 27.95 11.86
C ARG A 131 17.91 27.81 11.69
#